data_AF-A0A2N1W1D4-F1
#
_entry.id   AF-A0A2N1W1D4-F1
#
_cell.length_a   1.000
_cell.length_b   1.000
_cell.length_c   1.000
_cell.angle_alpha   90.00
_cell.angle_beta   90.00
_cell.angle_gamma   90.00
#
_symmetry.space_group_name_H-M   'P 1'
#
loop_
_entity.id
_entity.type
_entity.pdbx_description
1 polymer ?
#
loop_
_entity_poly.entity_id
_entity_poly.type
_entity_poly.pdbx_seq_one_letter_code
_entity_poly.pdbx_strand_id
1 'polypeptide(L)' 'QRAWREGADVVIEKLRQRIRLRGDAGAAQMRNVVAVQAWLESTGTAWRELDARFRGRVFVRMGTV' A
#
# COMPACT_ATOMS: atom_id res chain seq x y z
N GLN A 1 -12.43 5.13 5.11
CA GLN A 1 -11.07 5.23 4.53
C GLN A 1 -10.57 6.64 4.77
N ARG A 2 -9.30 6.81 5.16
CA ARG A 2 -8.67 8.13 5.38
C ARG A 2 -7.42 8.22 4.51
N ALA A 3 -7.11 9.40 3.99
CA ALA A 3 -5.86 9.68 3.30
C ALA A 3 -5.25 10.98 3.83
N TRP A 4 -3.92 11.03 3.93
CA TRP A 4 -3.18 12.23 4.32
C TRP A 4 -1.79 12.24 3.69
N ARG A 5 -1.15 13.41 3.72
CA ARG A 5 0.26 13.56 3.36
C ARG A 5 1.14 13.39 4.60
N GLU A 6 2.22 12.62 4.45
CA GLU A 6 3.29 12.50 5.45
C GLU A 6 4.61 12.86 4.76
N GLY A 7 5.03 14.12 4.90
CA GLY A 7 6.16 14.66 4.15
C GLY A 7 5.90 14.63 2.64
N ALA A 8 6.80 13.99 1.89
CA ALA A 8 6.67 13.81 0.45
C ALA A 8 5.78 12.61 0.06
N ASP A 9 5.26 11.85 1.03
CA ASP A 9 4.49 10.64 0.80
C ASP A 9 2.98 10.87 1.00
N VAL A 10 2.19 10.00 0.38
CA VAL A 10 0.75 9.88 0.61
C VAL A 10 0.51 8.57 1.35
N VAL A 11 -0.24 8.66 2.45
CA VAL A 11 -0.66 7.51 3.24
C VAL A 11 -2.16 7.36 3.14
N ILE A 12 -2.62 6.15 2.83
CA ILE A 12 -4.03 5.76 2.77
C ILE A 12 -4.25 4.68 3.83
N GLU A 13 -5.25 4.85 4.68
CA GLU A 13 -5.61 3.90 5.73
C GLU A 13 -7.07 3.43 5.61
N LYS A 14 -7.25 2.11 5.66
CA LYS A 14 -8.55 1.43 5.63
C LYS A 14 -8.48 0.20 6.52
N LEU A 15 -9.44 0.02 7.44
CA LEU A 15 -9.55 -1.16 8.30
C LEU A 15 -8.23 -1.53 9.03
N ARG A 16 -7.49 -0.54 9.54
CA ARG A 16 -6.16 -0.70 10.18
C ARG A 16 -5.02 -1.17 9.25
N GLN A 17 -5.29 -1.26 7.96
CA GLN A 17 -4.29 -1.51 6.92
C GLN A 17 -3.85 -0.17 6.31
N ARG A 18 -2.56 -0.08 6.01
CA ARG A 18 -1.94 1.15 5.52
C ARG A 18 -1.31 0.94 4.15
N ILE A 19 -1.49 1.90 3.25
CA ILE A 19 -0.80 1.96 1.97
C ILE A 19 0.01 3.25 1.96
N ARG A 20 1.31 3.14 1.67
CA ARG A 20 2.24 4.27 1.59
C ARG A 20 2.80 4.38 0.18
N LEU A 21 2.62 5.56 -0.41
CA LEU A 21 3.01 5.90 -1.77
C LEU A 21 3.85 7.18 -1.75
N ARG A 22 4.70 7.40 -2.75
CA ARG A 22 5.25 8.74 -2.94
C ARG A 22 4.17 9.69 -3.42
N GLY A 23 4.29 10.97 -3.08
CA GLY A 23 3.37 12.02 -3.53
C GLY A 23 3.42 12.27 -5.04
N ASP A 24 4.49 11.82 -5.72
CA ASP A 24 4.67 11.84 -7.17
C ASP A 24 4.35 10.48 -7.83
N ALA A 25 3.67 9.56 -7.12
CA ALA A 25 3.37 8.23 -7.62
C ALA A 25 2.53 8.28 -8.90
N GLY A 26 3.09 7.74 -9.98
CA GLY A 26 2.42 7.62 -11.27
C GLY A 26 1.43 6.45 -11.33
N ALA A 27 0.64 6.41 -12.41
CA ALA A 27 -0.40 5.39 -12.60
C ALA A 27 0.12 3.95 -12.56
N ALA A 28 1.34 3.68 -13.05
CA ALA A 28 1.94 2.35 -13.01
C ALA A 28 2.18 1.87 -11.57
N GLN A 29 2.66 2.74 -10.68
CA GLN A 29 2.91 2.41 -9.28
C GLN A 29 1.60 2.14 -8.54
N MET A 30 0.57 2.95 -8.80
CA MET A 30 -0.77 2.74 -8.24
C MET A 30 -1.35 1.38 -8.67
N ARG A 31 -1.21 1.00 -9.96
CA ARG A 31 -1.65 -0.31 -10.44
C ARG A 31 -0.94 -1.48 -9.76
N ASN A 32 0.37 -1.37 -9.55
CA ASN A 32 1.14 -2.41 -8.86
C ASN A 32 0.67 -2.58 -7.40
N VAL A 33 0.39 -1.49 -6.69
CA VAL A 33 -0.15 -1.54 -5.32
C VAL A 33 -1.51 -2.22 -5.29
N VAL A 34 -2.41 -1.85 -6.20
CA VAL A 34 -3.74 -2.46 -6.30
C VAL A 34 -3.63 -3.95 -6.62
N ALA A 35 -2.73 -4.36 -7.52
CA ALA A 35 -2.53 -5.77 -7.85
C ALA A 35 -2.03 -6.59 -6.64
N VAL A 36 -1.08 -6.05 -5.87
CA VAL A 36 -0.57 -6.72 -4.65
C VAL A 36 -1.63 -6.78 -3.57
N GLN A 37 -2.40 -5.70 -3.37
CA GLN A 37 -3.51 -5.68 -2.45
C GLN A 37 -4.55 -6.75 -2.79
N ALA A 38 -4.99 -6.80 -4.06
CA ALA A 38 -5.98 -7.78 -4.52
C ALA A 38 -5.49 -9.22 -4.36
N TRP A 39 -4.21 -9.49 -4.62
CA TRP A 39 -3.62 -10.80 -4.38
C TRP A 39 -3.68 -11.19 -2.90
N LEU A 40 -3.26 -10.31 -1.98
CA LEU A 40 -3.31 -10.57 -0.54
C LEU A 40 -4.73 -10.80 -0.03
N GLU A 41 -5.69 -10.03 -0.54
CA GLU A 41 -7.12 -10.21 -0.23
C GLU A 41 -7.62 -11.57 -0.74
N SER A 42 -7.25 -11.97 -1.97
CA SER A 42 -7.67 -13.25 -2.57
C SER A 42 -7.13 -14.48 -1.85
N THR A 43 -5.94 -14.37 -1.25
CA THR A 43 -5.30 -15.46 -0.51
C THR A 43 -5.64 -15.45 0.98
N GLY A 44 -6.46 -14.49 1.44
CA GLY A 44 -6.76 -14.31 2.87
C GLY A 44 -5.52 -13.99 3.70
N THR A 45 -4.46 -13.48 3.09
CA THR A 45 -3.19 -13.21 3.77
C THR A 45 -3.29 -11.94 4.60
N ALA A 46 -3.09 -12.06 5.91
CA ALA A 46 -3.11 -10.92 6.81
C ALA A 46 -1.93 -9.97 6.53
N TRP A 47 -2.23 -8.70 6.27
CA TRP A 47 -1.23 -7.65 6.05
C TRP A 47 -1.60 -6.37 6.78
N ARG A 48 -0.58 -5.59 7.13
CA ARG A 48 -0.70 -4.33 7.87
C ARG A 48 -0.27 -3.13 7.05
N GLU A 49 0.75 -3.27 6.20
CA GLU A 49 1.23 -2.16 5.37
C GLU A 49 1.68 -2.60 3.97
N LEU A 50 1.33 -1.82 2.96
CA LEU A 50 1.94 -1.84 1.63
C LEU A 50 2.78 -0.58 1.44
N ASP A 51 4.10 -0.72 1.45
CA ASP A 51 5.03 0.39 1.18
C ASP A 51 5.54 0.28 -0.26
N ALA A 52 5.06 1.18 -1.10
CA ALA A 52 5.40 1.22 -2.52
C ALA A 52 6.26 2.43 -2.88
N ARG A 53 6.99 3.05 -1.95
CA ARG A 53 7.81 4.25 -2.24
C ARG A 53 9.02 3.97 -3.15
N PHE A 54 9.33 2.72 -3.39
CA PHE A 54 10.54 2.28 -4.08
C PHE A 54 10.21 1.94 -5.54
N ARG A 55 11.01 2.46 -6.48
CA ARG A 55 10.81 2.36 -7.95
C ARG A 55 10.28 0.99 -8.41
N GLY A 56 8.96 0.89 -8.60
CA GLY A 56 8.28 -0.29 -9.13
C GLY A 56 8.16 -1.48 -8.17
N ARG A 57 8.54 -1.34 -6.90
CA ARG A 57 8.46 -2.41 -5.88
C ARG A 57 7.40 -2.07 -4.85
N VAL A 58 6.72 -3.11 -4.36
CA VAL A 58 5.77 -3.01 -3.24
C VAL A 58 6.29 -3.94 -2.14
N PHE A 59 6.59 -3.37 -0.98
CA PHE A 59 6.97 -4.12 0.20
C PHE A 59 5.74 -4.36 1.07
N VAL A 60 5.54 -5.60 1.49
CA VAL A 60 4.41 -5.99 2.33
C VAL A 60 4.90 -6.18 3.75
N ARG A 61 4.32 -5.43 4.68
CA ARG A 61 4.43 -5.73 6.11
C ARG A 61 3.26 -6.61 6.51
N MET A 62 3.58 -7.84 6.89
CA MET A 62 2.59 -8.83 7.31
C MET A 62 1.86 -8.40 8.58
N GLY A 63 0.59 -8.77 8.68
CA GLY A 63 -0.20 -8.67 9.89
C GLY A 63 0.02 -9.89 10.78
N THR A 64 -0.20 -9.74 12.07
CA THR A 64 -0.42 -10.88 12.95
C THR A 64 -1.85 -11.37 12.75
N VAL A 65 -2.01 -12.69 12.60
CA VAL A 65 -3.33 -13.35 12.56
C VAL A 65 -4.02 -13.24 13.91
#